data_AF-A0A0N1IH66-F1
#
_entry.id   AF-A0A0N1IH66-F1
#
_cell.length_a   1.000
_cell.length_b   1.000
_cell.length_c   1.000
_cell.angle_alpha   90.00
_cell.angle_beta   90.00
_cell.angle_gamma   90.00
#
_symmetry.space_group_name_H-M   'P 1'
#
loop_
_entity.id
_entity.type
_entity.pdbx_description
1 polymer ?
#
loop_
_entity_poly.entity_id
_entity_poly.type
_entity_poly.pdbx_seq_one_letter_code
_entity_poly.pdbx_strand_id
1 'polypeptide(L)'
;MYPSMENFLMQSKQKLYRGEEFEDELNDLFNKKFKFRYNSEWTLPSGDTWFTDAPWKVKGLEYLKSRLNFHKSQLNDFSIEEWSSHTRRRNPAGEVCWKLRCLVNPEFLTQAWTKFYECASTYNIVPPEAISDMKMVSLHLCEAPGAFITSLNHYLKLHHQALDWKWVANTLNPYYEGNSSSNMISDDRFMFHTLNNWDFGVDNTGNLMDWENSQAIIKKAKSLGKVLLVTADGSIDCLQKPDAQEEVTSPLHYCEIITALQALSPGGTLIFKLFTIFEHSTVNLLYLLNQLFKEVNIYKPITSRQGNSEVYAICLQYKGIDLKSYIPIFQSAFGTEFYSNKSLFPLEKIPESFLKQIEECAYYFCSIQCHVINNNLQAYLMQKNIALHRDMKKIRAIVASEFIWKYNLKPISINQELLKGTLHEENKINTNPRYHRGSYTERQLYTKMSLKEKHKNLNMFLQAEMLSNPMIHITEPVKWMIGEGSSKIDIIFTYGKPLQKVNSSKFIFVPIYKLYQQILAEEEFKEIILYRPAKPKIDPSLLGPEPSKIISLPEFQYRESYNVYEKNCFKALLNGMKELLDGESILLQNFNTLTHFNVSILYILSKACFEKTGSLLAEV
;
A
#
# COMPACT_ATOMS: atom_id res chain seq x y z
N MET A 1 -11.00 10.69 40.47
CA MET A 1 -10.95 10.08 41.82
C MET A 1 -10.08 8.83 41.70
N TYR A 2 -8.89 8.86 42.33
CA TYR A 2 -7.77 7.89 42.36
C TYR A 2 -7.36 7.15 41.06
N PRO A 3 -6.12 7.30 40.56
CA PRO A 3 -5.54 6.30 39.67
C PRO A 3 -5.45 4.98 40.46
N SER A 4 -5.89 3.87 39.87
CA SER A 4 -5.82 2.56 40.53
C SER A 4 -4.38 2.27 40.96
N MET A 5 -4.22 1.88 42.23
CA MET A 5 -2.95 1.56 42.88
C MET A 5 -2.14 0.51 42.10
N GLU A 6 -2.81 -0.30 41.27
CA GLU A 6 -2.20 -1.28 40.36
C GLU A 6 -1.33 -0.65 39.26
N ASN A 7 -1.70 0.49 38.67
CA ASN A 7 -0.87 1.14 37.64
C ASN A 7 0.44 1.70 38.22
N PHE A 8 0.40 2.18 39.47
CA PHE A 8 1.58 2.69 40.16
C PHE A 8 2.50 1.55 40.65
N LEU A 9 1.91 0.43 41.10
CA LEU A 9 2.64 -0.78 41.51
C LEU A 9 3.27 -1.52 40.32
N MET A 10 2.66 -1.46 39.12
CA MET A 10 3.24 -2.06 37.92
C MET A 10 4.42 -1.22 37.38
N GLN A 11 4.33 0.11 37.47
CA GLN A 11 5.43 1.03 37.10
C GLN A 11 6.62 0.95 38.07
N SER A 12 6.36 0.85 39.38
CA SER A 12 7.45 0.74 40.37
C SER A 12 8.16 -0.62 40.29
N LYS A 13 7.42 -1.71 40.10
CA LYS A 13 8.02 -3.05 39.93
C LYS A 13 8.81 -3.21 38.63
N GLN A 14 8.45 -2.52 37.54
CA GLN A 14 9.23 -2.56 36.31
C GLN A 14 10.51 -1.72 36.36
N LYS A 15 10.52 -0.59 37.08
CA LYS A 15 11.75 0.20 37.31
C LYS A 15 12.79 -0.54 38.15
N LEU A 16 12.35 -1.33 39.13
CA LEU A 16 13.22 -2.06 40.05
C LEU A 16 14.08 -3.19 39.42
N TYR A 17 13.87 -3.51 38.13
CA TYR A 17 14.61 -4.56 37.40
C TYR A 17 15.42 -4.04 36.20
N ARG A 18 15.49 -2.73 35.97
CA ARG A 18 16.25 -2.15 34.84
C ARG A 18 17.68 -1.84 35.31
N GLY A 19 18.66 -2.60 34.83
CA GLY A 19 20.06 -2.17 34.88
C GLY A 19 20.29 -1.05 33.86
N GLU A 20 21.30 -0.20 34.08
CA GLU A 20 21.62 0.94 33.20
C GLU A 20 21.81 0.51 31.73
N GLU A 21 22.51 -0.60 31.48
CA GLU A 21 22.74 -1.15 30.14
C GLU A 21 21.44 -1.45 29.36
N PHE A 22 20.38 -1.90 30.05
CA PHE A 22 19.11 -2.22 29.40
C PHE A 22 18.28 -0.95 29.09
N GLU A 23 18.43 0.12 29.87
CA GLU A 23 17.79 1.41 29.55
C GLU A 23 18.43 2.03 28.31
N ASP A 24 19.75 1.91 28.15
CA ASP A 24 20.46 2.36 26.96
C ASP A 24 20.04 1.57 25.71
N GLU A 25 19.98 0.23 25.79
CA GLU A 25 19.47 -0.61 24.69
C GLU A 25 18.02 -0.23 24.29
N LEU A 26 17.16 0.00 25.28
CA LEU A 26 15.77 0.41 25.03
C LEU A 26 15.73 1.80 24.37
N ASN A 27 16.56 2.73 24.83
CA ASN A 27 16.66 4.07 24.27
C ASN A 27 17.12 4.04 22.81
N ASP A 28 18.11 3.21 22.48
CA ASP A 28 18.60 2.98 21.13
C ASP A 28 17.52 2.42 20.20
N LEU A 29 16.66 1.54 20.71
CA LEU A 29 15.54 1.00 19.93
C LEU A 29 14.55 2.09 19.49
N PHE A 30 14.30 3.12 20.30
CA PHE A 30 13.34 4.19 19.97
C PHE A 30 13.97 5.40 19.27
N ASN A 31 15.29 5.60 19.36
CA ASN A 31 15.97 6.81 18.89
C ASN A 31 16.83 6.60 17.63
N LYS A 32 16.41 5.70 16.73
CA LYS A 32 17.05 5.51 15.41
C LYS A 32 16.76 6.68 14.47
N LYS A 33 17.42 7.82 14.70
CA LYS A 33 17.20 9.08 13.98
C LYS A 33 18.51 9.73 13.55
N PHE A 34 18.45 10.45 12.43
CA PHE A 34 19.51 11.31 11.93
C PHE A 34 18.91 12.67 11.58
N LYS A 35 19.53 13.76 12.05
CA LYS A 35 19.09 15.14 11.77
C LYS A 35 20.12 15.83 10.89
N PHE A 36 19.69 16.34 9.74
CA PHE A 36 20.54 17.17 8.90
C PHE A 36 20.79 18.53 9.57
N ARG A 37 22.03 18.99 9.49
CA ARG A 37 22.48 20.30 9.96
C ARG A 37 22.57 21.21 8.75
N TYR A 38 21.62 22.13 8.62
CA TYR A 38 21.61 23.12 7.56
C TYR A 38 22.90 23.96 7.59
N ASN A 39 23.48 24.18 6.42
CA ASN A 39 24.57 25.12 6.21
C ASN A 39 24.05 26.25 5.30
N SER A 40 24.30 27.50 5.69
CA SER A 40 23.92 28.70 4.93
C SER A 40 24.54 28.79 3.54
N GLU A 41 25.64 28.06 3.29
CA GLU A 41 26.28 27.97 1.97
C GLU A 41 25.52 27.07 1.00
N TRP A 42 24.63 26.21 1.50
CA TRP A 42 23.83 25.36 0.63
C TRP A 42 22.79 26.20 -0.09
N THR A 43 22.80 26.11 -1.42
CA THR A 43 21.91 26.84 -2.30
C THR A 43 21.23 25.89 -3.28
N LEU A 44 19.98 26.20 -3.61
CA LEU A 44 19.25 25.48 -4.64
C LEU A 44 19.89 25.78 -6.00
N PRO A 45 20.31 24.77 -6.80
CA PRO A 45 20.88 24.99 -8.12
C PRO A 45 19.89 25.69 -9.04
N SER A 46 20.41 26.52 -9.95
CA SER A 46 19.57 27.22 -10.93
C SER A 46 18.87 26.23 -11.86
N GLY A 47 17.63 26.55 -12.27
CA GLY A 47 16.77 25.59 -12.99
C GLY A 47 17.34 25.07 -14.31
N ASP A 48 18.22 25.84 -14.95
CA ASP A 48 18.94 25.48 -16.17
C ASP A 48 19.94 24.33 -15.99
N THR A 49 20.37 24.03 -14.76
CA THR A 49 21.29 22.91 -14.47
C THR A 49 20.57 21.63 -14.08
N TRP A 50 19.24 21.62 -14.04
CA TRP A 50 18.49 20.44 -13.60
C TRP A 50 18.40 19.42 -14.73
N PHE A 51 18.61 18.14 -14.43
CA PHE A 51 18.55 17.05 -15.42
C PHE A 51 19.53 17.17 -16.60
N THR A 52 20.64 17.91 -16.45
CA THR A 52 21.69 17.99 -17.47
C THR A 52 22.52 16.70 -17.51
N ASP A 53 22.85 16.18 -16.33
CA ASP A 53 23.85 15.13 -16.15
C ASP A 53 23.24 13.74 -16.08
N ALA A 54 24.03 12.76 -16.52
CA ALA A 54 23.70 11.34 -16.33
C ALA A 54 23.70 10.97 -14.83
N PRO A 55 23.07 9.85 -14.46
CA PRO A 55 23.21 9.24 -13.14
C PRO A 55 24.68 9.15 -12.71
N TRP A 56 24.99 9.70 -11.54
CA TRP A 56 26.32 9.70 -10.96
C TRP A 56 26.36 8.85 -9.68
N LYS A 57 27.57 8.63 -9.16
CA LYS A 57 27.78 7.80 -7.97
C LYS A 57 28.78 8.44 -7.02
N VAL A 58 28.61 8.17 -5.74
CA VAL A 58 29.53 8.59 -4.67
C VAL A 58 30.20 7.34 -4.11
N LYS A 59 31.54 7.34 -4.09
CA LYS A 59 32.34 6.15 -3.75
C LYS A 59 31.98 5.57 -2.37
N GLY A 60 31.79 6.42 -1.35
CA GLY A 60 31.42 5.95 -0.01
C GLY A 60 30.04 5.29 0.01
N LEU A 61 29.08 5.82 -0.74
CA LEU A 61 27.74 5.24 -0.86
C LEU A 61 27.74 3.91 -1.63
N GLU A 62 28.53 3.78 -2.70
CA GLU A 62 28.68 2.51 -3.44
C GLU A 62 29.27 1.39 -2.55
N TYR A 63 30.23 1.74 -1.70
CA TYR A 63 30.77 0.81 -0.72
C TYR A 63 29.68 0.33 0.25
N LEU A 64 28.85 1.24 0.76
CA LEU A 64 27.74 0.90 1.66
C LEU A 64 26.67 0.04 0.97
N LYS A 65 26.33 0.34 -0.30
CA LYS A 65 25.43 -0.48 -1.12
C LYS A 65 25.96 -1.91 -1.22
N SER A 66 27.25 -2.05 -1.58
CA SER A 66 27.91 -3.35 -1.72
C SER A 66 27.94 -4.12 -0.40
N ARG A 67 28.28 -3.45 0.71
CA ARG A 67 28.27 -4.04 2.06
C ARG A 67 26.88 -4.55 2.46
N LEU A 68 25.83 -3.73 2.30
CA LEU A 68 24.48 -4.16 2.66
C LEU A 68 23.98 -5.31 1.77
N ASN A 69 24.24 -5.24 0.47
CA ASN A 69 23.83 -6.29 -0.47
C ASN A 69 24.53 -7.61 -0.17
N PHE A 70 25.79 -7.60 0.27
CA PHE A 70 26.48 -8.81 0.76
C PHE A 70 25.78 -9.45 1.97
N HIS A 71 25.27 -8.65 2.91
CA HIS A 71 24.50 -9.19 4.04
C HIS A 71 23.11 -9.68 3.62
N LYS A 72 22.44 -8.98 2.71
CA LYS A 72 21.13 -9.39 2.17
C LYS A 72 21.23 -10.69 1.37
N SER A 73 22.29 -10.87 0.58
CA SER A 73 22.47 -12.05 -0.27
C SER A 73 22.63 -13.35 0.52
N GLN A 74 23.10 -13.27 1.78
CA GLN A 74 23.13 -14.41 2.69
C GLN A 74 21.73 -14.95 3.01
N LEU A 75 20.67 -14.21 2.68
CA LEU A 75 19.28 -14.59 2.94
C LEU A 75 18.58 -15.24 1.73
N ASN A 76 19.25 -15.32 0.57
CA ASN A 76 18.62 -15.68 -0.72
C ASN A 76 17.99 -17.08 -0.75
N ASP A 77 18.57 -18.02 -0.01
CA ASP A 77 18.15 -19.43 0.00
C ASP A 77 17.08 -19.73 1.05
N PHE A 78 16.78 -18.79 1.94
CA PHE A 78 15.71 -18.97 2.93
C PHE A 78 14.35 -18.70 2.29
N SER A 79 13.37 -19.57 2.58
CA SER A 79 11.99 -19.32 2.19
C SER A 79 11.48 -18.03 2.85
N ILE A 80 10.69 -17.23 2.13
CA ILE A 80 10.12 -15.98 2.67
C ILE A 80 9.28 -16.29 3.90
N GLU A 81 8.56 -17.40 3.89
CA GLU A 81 7.64 -17.83 4.94
C GLU A 81 8.38 -18.14 6.24
N GLU A 82 9.40 -19.01 6.19
CA GLU A 82 10.17 -19.40 7.37
C GLU A 82 10.97 -18.23 7.90
N TRP A 83 11.65 -17.48 7.02
CA TRP A 83 12.46 -16.33 7.41
C TRP A 83 11.61 -15.20 8.00
N SER A 84 10.46 -14.89 7.39
CA SER A 84 9.53 -13.90 7.91
C SER A 84 8.93 -14.34 9.25
N SER A 85 8.70 -15.65 9.44
CA SER A 85 8.20 -16.22 10.69
C SER A 85 9.25 -16.09 11.80
N HIS A 86 10.52 -16.44 11.52
CA HIS A 86 11.65 -16.27 12.43
C HIS A 86 11.87 -14.82 12.85
N THR A 87 12.04 -13.93 11.88
CA THR A 87 12.30 -12.50 12.13
C THR A 87 11.15 -11.82 12.86
N ARG A 88 9.90 -12.27 12.65
CA ARG A 88 8.73 -11.80 13.43
C ARG A 88 8.83 -12.16 14.90
N ARG A 89 9.27 -13.38 15.23
CA ARG A 89 9.47 -13.82 16.62
C ARG A 89 10.61 -13.06 17.31
N ARG A 90 11.61 -12.64 16.53
CA ARG A 90 12.79 -11.88 16.97
C ARG A 90 12.59 -10.37 17.02
N ASN A 91 11.47 -9.84 16.54
CA ASN A 91 11.22 -8.39 16.53
C ASN A 91 10.88 -7.87 17.94
N PRO A 92 11.68 -6.96 18.53
CA PRO A 92 11.40 -6.33 19.81
C PRO A 92 10.05 -5.60 19.85
N ALA A 93 9.61 -5.00 18.74
CA ALA A 93 8.31 -4.33 18.67
C ALA A 93 7.13 -5.29 18.38
N GLY A 94 7.37 -6.60 18.35
CA GLY A 94 6.39 -7.58 17.88
C GLY A 94 5.13 -7.71 18.76
N GLU A 95 5.10 -7.13 19.96
CA GLU A 95 3.89 -7.11 20.82
C GLU A 95 3.19 -5.74 20.87
N VAL A 96 3.75 -4.69 20.25
CA VAL A 96 3.18 -3.32 20.29
C VAL A 96 1.75 -3.30 19.76
N CYS A 97 1.51 -3.81 18.55
CA CYS A 97 0.17 -3.85 17.96
C CYS A 97 -0.83 -4.67 18.80
N TRP A 98 -0.40 -5.79 19.38
CA TRP A 98 -1.28 -6.60 20.22
C TRP A 98 -1.65 -5.86 21.52
N LYS A 99 -0.66 -5.28 22.19
CA LYS A 99 -0.85 -4.54 23.44
C LYS A 99 -1.73 -3.31 23.23
N LEU A 100 -1.53 -2.59 22.13
CA LEU A 100 -2.39 -1.46 21.74
C LEU A 100 -3.83 -1.90 21.48
N ARG A 101 -4.04 -3.02 20.78
CA ARG A 101 -5.39 -3.57 20.57
C ARG A 101 -6.10 -3.83 21.90
N CYS A 102 -5.39 -4.39 22.88
CA CYS A 102 -5.98 -4.71 24.18
C CYS A 102 -6.22 -3.49 25.09
N LEU A 103 -5.30 -2.51 25.10
CA LEU A 103 -5.33 -1.41 26.08
C LEU A 103 -5.89 -0.10 25.55
N VAL A 104 -5.76 0.14 24.25
CA VAL A 104 -6.14 1.40 23.59
C VAL A 104 -7.27 1.19 22.59
N ASN A 105 -7.26 0.03 21.91
CA ASN A 105 -8.18 -0.36 20.84
C ASN A 105 -8.43 0.73 19.78
N PRO A 106 -7.38 1.29 19.15
CA PRO A 106 -7.57 2.37 18.18
C PRO A 106 -8.19 1.86 16.87
N GLU A 107 -8.94 2.74 16.22
CA GLU A 107 -9.54 2.51 14.91
C GLU A 107 -8.50 2.09 13.86
N PHE A 108 -8.77 0.96 13.20
CA PHE A 108 -7.98 0.44 12.08
C PHE A 108 -6.50 0.20 12.39
N LEU A 109 -6.21 -0.34 13.58
CA LEU A 109 -4.84 -0.63 14.03
C LEU A 109 -4.08 -1.61 13.11
N THR A 110 -2.99 -1.12 12.53
CA THR A 110 -2.00 -1.89 11.75
C THR A 110 -0.57 -1.53 12.17
N GLN A 111 0.44 -2.20 11.60
CA GLN A 111 1.84 -1.79 11.78
C GLN A 111 2.12 -0.40 11.18
N ALA A 112 1.46 -0.03 10.07
CA ALA A 112 1.59 1.31 9.49
C ALA A 112 1.03 2.38 10.43
N TRP A 113 -0.11 2.10 11.07
CA TRP A 113 -0.70 2.96 12.10
C TRP A 113 0.30 3.30 13.21
N THR A 114 1.03 2.29 13.72
CA THR A 114 2.00 2.50 14.80
C THR A 114 3.23 3.26 14.35
N LYS A 115 3.72 3.03 13.11
CA LYS A 115 4.86 3.79 12.55
C LYS A 115 4.51 5.28 12.45
N PHE A 116 3.33 5.60 11.94
CA PHE A 116 2.91 6.99 11.81
C PHE A 116 2.71 7.66 13.16
N TYR A 117 2.05 6.99 14.11
CA TYR A 117 1.83 7.54 15.45
C TYR A 117 3.16 7.86 16.15
N GLU A 118 4.14 6.98 15.97
CA GLU A 118 5.51 7.14 16.46
C GLU A 118 6.20 8.37 15.84
N CYS A 119 6.10 8.55 14.51
CA CYS A 119 6.60 9.75 13.83
C CYS A 119 5.91 11.03 14.32
N ALA A 120 4.57 11.02 14.39
CA ALA A 120 3.75 12.15 14.81
C ALA A 120 4.10 12.63 16.21
N SER A 121 4.24 11.69 17.14
CA SER A 121 4.56 11.96 18.54
C SER A 121 6.01 12.40 18.75
N THR A 122 6.93 11.97 17.87
CA THR A 122 8.36 12.29 18.01
C THR A 122 8.72 13.68 17.48
N TYR A 123 8.04 14.18 16.43
CA TYR A 123 8.46 15.37 15.69
C TYR A 123 7.49 16.56 15.71
N ASN A 124 6.43 16.54 16.51
CA ASN A 124 5.39 17.58 16.56
C ASN A 124 4.94 18.02 15.16
N ILE A 125 4.22 17.12 14.48
CA ILE A 125 3.93 17.24 13.06
C ILE A 125 2.84 18.27 12.72
N VAL A 126 2.12 18.78 13.73
CA VAL A 126 1.09 19.81 13.59
C VAL A 126 1.77 21.18 13.70
N PRO A 127 1.85 21.94 12.61
CA PRO A 127 2.59 23.20 12.63
C PRO A 127 1.83 24.30 13.40
N PRO A 128 2.53 25.32 13.93
CA PRO A 128 1.91 26.40 14.70
C PRO A 128 0.76 27.10 13.99
N GLU A 129 0.82 27.23 12.66
CA GLU A 129 -0.22 27.82 11.82
C GLU A 129 -1.54 27.06 11.93
N ALA A 130 -1.52 25.73 12.03
CA ALA A 130 -2.72 24.93 12.22
C ALA A 130 -3.38 25.20 13.57
N ILE A 131 -2.56 25.41 14.61
CA ILE A 131 -3.01 25.71 15.97
C ILE A 131 -3.59 27.13 16.04
N SER A 132 -2.93 28.09 15.40
CA SER A 132 -3.40 29.49 15.34
C SER A 132 -4.74 29.60 14.60
N ASP A 133 -4.86 28.95 13.44
CA ASP A 133 -6.07 29.01 12.60
C ASP A 133 -7.17 28.04 13.07
N MET A 134 -6.85 27.16 14.03
CA MET A 134 -7.69 26.04 14.49
C MET A 134 -8.20 25.15 13.35
N LYS A 135 -7.48 25.12 12.22
CA LYS A 135 -7.86 24.44 10.98
C LYS A 135 -6.65 23.83 10.28
N MET A 136 -6.83 22.64 9.73
CA MET A 136 -5.79 21.97 8.93
C MET A 136 -6.38 21.05 7.86
N VAL A 137 -5.78 21.07 6.67
CA VAL A 137 -5.94 20.00 5.69
C VAL A 137 -4.70 19.10 5.70
N SER A 138 -4.91 17.79 5.72
CA SER A 138 -3.86 16.81 5.40
C SER A 138 -4.09 16.16 4.03
N LEU A 139 -3.00 15.87 3.32
CA LEU A 139 -3.02 15.10 2.08
C LEU A 139 -2.19 13.84 2.25
N HIS A 140 -2.77 12.68 1.93
CA HIS A 140 -2.12 11.39 2.10
C HIS A 140 -1.92 10.71 0.74
N LEU A 141 -0.68 10.60 0.29
CA LEU A 141 -0.29 10.06 -1.00
C LEU A 141 0.06 8.57 -0.88
N CYS A 142 -0.44 7.76 -1.83
CA CYS A 142 -0.27 6.32 -1.85
C CYS A 142 -0.63 5.63 -0.51
N GLU A 143 -1.73 6.05 0.09
CA GLU A 143 -2.06 5.81 1.51
C GLU A 143 -2.80 4.51 1.80
N ALA A 144 -3.24 3.76 0.77
CA ALA A 144 -4.06 2.58 0.99
C ALA A 144 -3.43 1.62 2.04
N PRO A 145 -4.22 1.11 3.01
CA PRO A 145 -5.68 1.22 3.11
C PRO A 145 -6.21 2.41 3.93
N GLY A 146 -5.36 3.30 4.46
CA GLY A 146 -5.77 4.45 5.30
C GLY A 146 -5.29 4.43 6.75
N ALA A 147 -4.24 3.67 7.06
CA ALA A 147 -3.77 3.51 8.44
C ALA A 147 -3.09 4.76 9.02
N PHE A 148 -2.42 5.59 8.21
CA PHE A 148 -1.87 6.86 8.71
C PHE A 148 -3.00 7.85 8.98
N ILE A 149 -4.10 7.81 8.21
CA ILE A 149 -5.26 8.68 8.40
C ILE A 149 -5.93 8.42 9.76
N THR A 150 -6.23 7.17 10.10
CA THR A 150 -6.85 6.85 11.40
C THR A 150 -5.87 7.06 12.56
N SER A 151 -4.57 6.88 12.32
CA SER A 151 -3.51 7.20 13.29
C SER A 151 -3.40 8.71 13.56
N LEU A 152 -3.45 9.52 12.51
CA LEU A 152 -3.51 10.98 12.61
C LEU A 152 -4.76 11.44 13.36
N ASN A 153 -5.94 10.87 13.06
CA ASN A 153 -7.15 11.18 13.80
C ASN A 153 -6.93 10.93 15.30
N HIS A 154 -6.43 9.76 15.67
CA HIS A 154 -6.18 9.42 17.07
C HIS A 154 -5.20 10.40 17.74
N TYR A 155 -4.10 10.74 17.07
CA TYR A 155 -3.14 11.74 17.54
C TYR A 155 -3.79 13.11 17.75
N LEU A 156 -4.56 13.60 16.78
CA LEU A 156 -5.24 14.89 16.87
C LEU A 156 -6.29 14.90 17.98
N LYS A 157 -7.02 13.81 18.22
CA LYS A 157 -8.01 13.73 19.32
C LYS A 157 -7.36 13.66 20.71
N LEU A 158 -6.11 13.22 20.82
CA LEU A 158 -5.39 13.23 22.09
C LEU A 158 -4.68 14.57 22.36
N HIS A 159 -4.21 15.26 21.31
CA HIS A 159 -3.33 16.42 21.46
C HIS A 159 -3.91 17.75 20.98
N HIS A 160 -4.89 17.73 20.07
CA HIS A 160 -5.43 18.90 19.35
C HIS A 160 -6.96 18.80 19.14
N GLN A 161 -7.72 18.50 20.20
CA GLN A 161 -9.15 18.15 20.10
C GLN A 161 -10.03 19.16 19.37
N ALA A 162 -9.73 20.44 19.50
CA ALA A 162 -10.51 21.53 18.91
C ALA A 162 -10.12 21.86 17.46
N LEU A 163 -9.10 21.20 16.90
CA LEU A 163 -8.67 21.41 15.51
C LEU A 163 -9.73 20.88 14.54
N ASP A 164 -10.23 21.75 13.66
CA ASP A 164 -11.05 21.37 12.51
C ASP A 164 -10.14 20.78 11.43
N TRP A 165 -10.16 19.46 11.33
CA TRP A 165 -9.29 18.69 10.44
C TRP A 165 -10.08 18.11 9.27
N LYS A 166 -9.61 18.40 8.06
CA LYS A 166 -10.07 17.78 6.81
C LYS A 166 -8.91 17.02 6.18
N TRP A 167 -9.23 16.01 5.38
CA TRP A 167 -8.21 15.22 4.70
C TRP A 167 -8.64 14.79 3.30
N VAL A 168 -7.66 14.66 2.43
CA VAL A 168 -7.76 14.02 1.11
C VAL A 168 -6.73 12.91 1.04
N ALA A 169 -7.07 11.80 0.41
CA ALA A 169 -6.13 10.71 0.18
C ALA A 169 -6.12 10.25 -1.28
N ASN A 170 -4.98 9.72 -1.71
CA ASN A 170 -4.82 9.10 -3.01
C ASN A 170 -4.14 7.73 -2.86
N THR A 171 -4.45 6.85 -3.80
CA THR A 171 -3.81 5.53 -4.00
C THR A 171 -4.27 4.99 -5.35
N LEU A 172 -3.60 3.96 -5.87
CA LEU A 172 -4.15 3.16 -6.97
C LEU A 172 -5.57 2.69 -6.60
N ASN A 173 -6.52 2.97 -7.49
CA ASN A 173 -7.94 2.72 -7.26
C ASN A 173 -8.25 1.21 -7.22
N PRO A 174 -8.70 0.64 -6.08
CA PRO A 174 -9.05 -0.78 -5.96
C PRO A 174 -10.30 -1.19 -6.75
N TYR A 175 -11.04 -0.22 -7.28
CA TYR A 175 -12.22 -0.43 -8.13
C TYR A 175 -11.91 -0.26 -9.62
N TYR A 176 -10.69 0.17 -9.99
CA TYR A 176 -10.23 0.17 -11.37
C TYR A 176 -9.44 -1.10 -11.68
N GLU A 177 -10.09 -2.02 -12.40
CA GLU A 177 -9.64 -3.39 -12.60
C GLU A 177 -8.43 -3.52 -13.54
N GLY A 178 -8.05 -2.43 -14.21
CA GLY A 178 -6.80 -2.35 -14.96
C GLY A 178 -5.56 -2.25 -14.07
N ASN A 179 -5.71 -1.91 -12.79
CA ASN A 179 -4.60 -1.88 -11.84
C ASN A 179 -4.15 -3.30 -11.48
N SER A 180 -2.83 -3.49 -11.33
CA SER A 180 -2.25 -4.77 -10.92
C SER A 180 -2.43 -5.02 -9.43
N SER A 181 -2.90 -6.22 -9.09
CA SER A 181 -2.99 -6.70 -7.69
C SER A 181 -1.64 -6.81 -6.97
N SER A 182 -0.52 -6.80 -7.69
CA SER A 182 0.82 -6.79 -7.08
C SER A 182 1.25 -5.39 -6.62
N ASN A 183 0.84 -4.35 -7.33
CA ASN A 183 1.21 -2.97 -7.01
C ASN A 183 0.19 -2.32 -6.07
N MET A 184 -1.09 -2.67 -6.22
CA MET A 184 -2.19 -2.09 -5.47
C MET A 184 -2.40 -2.79 -4.11
N ILE A 185 -3.10 -2.11 -3.20
CA ILE A 185 -3.64 -2.70 -1.98
C ILE A 185 -5.16 -2.78 -2.16
N SER A 186 -5.70 -4.00 -2.07
CA SER A 186 -7.12 -4.28 -2.30
C SER A 186 -7.98 -4.11 -1.05
N ASP A 187 -7.39 -3.98 0.15
CA ASP A 187 -8.13 -3.77 1.39
C ASP A 187 -8.76 -2.37 1.38
N ASP A 188 -10.09 -2.33 1.28
CA ASP A 188 -10.89 -1.11 1.17
C ASP A 188 -11.83 -0.93 2.37
N ARG A 189 -11.65 -1.67 3.47
CA ARG A 189 -12.58 -1.61 4.61
C ARG A 189 -12.75 -0.20 5.16
N PHE A 190 -11.66 0.58 5.24
CA PHE A 190 -11.73 1.99 5.62
C PHE A 190 -12.11 2.90 4.43
N MET A 191 -11.55 2.63 3.24
CA MET A 191 -11.77 3.43 2.03
C MET A 191 -13.23 3.45 1.60
N PHE A 192 -13.91 2.31 1.66
CA PHE A 192 -15.30 2.15 1.24
C PHE A 192 -16.23 3.14 1.96
N HIS A 193 -16.07 3.26 3.28
CA HIS A 193 -16.85 4.17 4.12
C HIS A 193 -16.40 5.63 4.01
N THR A 194 -15.23 5.89 3.41
CA THR A 194 -14.63 7.23 3.31
C THR A 194 -14.41 7.69 1.87
N LEU A 195 -15.06 7.04 0.88
CA LEU A 195 -14.73 7.17 -0.55
C LEU A 195 -14.72 8.63 -1.05
N ASN A 196 -15.59 9.48 -0.51
CA ASN A 196 -15.66 10.91 -0.85
C ASN A 196 -14.36 11.68 -0.57
N ASN A 197 -13.55 11.23 0.40
CA ASN A 197 -12.27 11.81 0.74
C ASN A 197 -11.11 11.26 -0.11
N TRP A 198 -11.33 10.18 -0.87
CA TRP A 198 -10.34 9.63 -1.79
C TRP A 198 -10.42 10.33 -3.15
N ASP A 199 -9.27 10.58 -3.77
CA ASP A 199 -9.16 11.15 -5.11
C ASP A 199 -8.28 10.24 -5.96
N PHE A 200 -8.88 9.72 -7.04
CA PHE A 200 -8.24 8.80 -7.97
C PHE A 200 -7.75 9.49 -9.24
N GLY A 201 -7.72 10.83 -9.26
CA GLY A 201 -7.30 11.62 -10.41
C GLY A 201 -8.35 11.71 -11.50
N VAL A 202 -8.00 12.38 -12.60
CA VAL A 202 -8.90 12.67 -13.73
C VAL A 202 -9.29 11.41 -14.50
N ASP A 203 -8.44 10.38 -14.49
CA ASP A 203 -8.67 9.12 -15.20
C ASP A 203 -9.18 7.99 -14.30
N ASN A 204 -9.43 8.29 -13.01
CA ASN A 204 -9.94 7.38 -12.00
C ASN A 204 -9.07 6.12 -11.75
N THR A 205 -7.85 6.05 -12.27
CA THR A 205 -6.93 4.93 -12.02
C THR A 205 -6.25 5.02 -10.67
N GLY A 206 -6.15 6.24 -10.13
CA GLY A 206 -5.40 6.53 -8.91
C GLY A 206 -3.89 6.51 -9.10
N ASN A 207 -3.38 6.43 -10.32
CA ASN A 207 -1.95 6.46 -10.59
C ASN A 207 -1.37 7.85 -10.35
N LEU A 208 -0.69 8.03 -9.21
CA LEU A 208 -0.05 9.29 -8.82
C LEU A 208 1.07 9.73 -9.78
N MET A 209 1.69 8.77 -10.49
CA MET A 209 2.78 9.08 -11.43
C MET A 209 2.28 9.71 -12.73
N ASP A 210 0.96 9.80 -12.93
CA ASP A 210 0.36 10.58 -13.99
C ASP A 210 0.22 12.05 -13.54
N TRP A 211 0.73 12.97 -14.37
CA TRP A 211 0.81 14.38 -14.02
C TRP A 211 -0.59 14.97 -13.78
N GLU A 212 -1.53 14.75 -14.69
CA GLU A 212 -2.88 15.26 -14.64
C GLU A 212 -3.63 14.74 -13.41
N ASN A 213 -3.45 13.46 -13.07
CA ASN A 213 -3.96 12.89 -11.82
C ASN A 213 -3.38 13.61 -10.59
N SER A 214 -2.06 13.84 -10.54
CA SER A 214 -1.43 14.57 -9.43
C SER A 214 -2.01 15.99 -9.27
N GLN A 215 -2.25 16.69 -10.37
CA GLN A 215 -2.80 18.04 -10.37
C GLN A 215 -4.25 18.08 -9.86
N ALA A 216 -5.08 17.09 -10.22
CA ALA A 216 -6.44 16.97 -9.70
C ALA A 216 -6.45 16.78 -8.18
N ILE A 217 -5.58 15.90 -7.66
CA ILE A 217 -5.44 15.63 -6.22
C ILE A 217 -5.01 16.90 -5.47
N ILE A 218 -4.00 17.62 -5.98
CA ILE A 218 -3.54 18.89 -5.41
C ILE A 218 -4.69 19.91 -5.36
N LYS A 219 -5.44 20.04 -6.46
CA LYS A 219 -6.57 20.96 -6.56
C LYS A 219 -7.66 20.63 -5.53
N LYS A 220 -8.00 19.35 -5.36
CA LYS A 220 -8.98 18.91 -4.35
C LYS A 220 -8.49 19.19 -2.93
N ALA A 221 -7.23 18.90 -2.61
CA ALA A 221 -6.68 19.18 -1.29
C ALA A 221 -6.71 20.68 -0.96
N LYS A 222 -6.24 21.54 -1.89
CA LYS A 222 -6.24 22.99 -1.71
C LYS A 222 -7.63 23.62 -1.65
N SER A 223 -8.64 23.02 -2.27
CA SER A 223 -10.02 23.54 -2.20
C SER A 223 -10.64 23.39 -0.80
N LEU A 224 -10.09 22.52 0.05
CA LEU A 224 -10.55 22.32 1.42
C LEU A 224 -9.93 23.28 2.44
N GLY A 225 -8.82 23.96 2.09
CA GLY A 225 -8.09 24.88 2.96
C GLY A 225 -6.56 24.77 2.84
N LYS A 226 -5.85 25.26 3.86
CA LYS A 226 -4.38 25.18 3.93
C LYS A 226 -3.93 23.73 4.16
N VAL A 227 -3.19 23.18 3.20
CA VAL A 227 -2.55 21.87 3.32
C VAL A 227 -1.30 22.02 4.17
N LEU A 228 -1.35 21.58 5.42
CA LEU A 228 -0.27 21.76 6.40
C LEU A 228 0.41 20.44 6.80
N LEU A 229 -0.11 19.31 6.34
CA LEU A 229 0.54 18.01 6.46
C LEU A 229 0.38 17.24 5.15
N VAL A 230 1.48 16.73 4.62
CA VAL A 230 1.46 15.71 3.57
C VAL A 230 2.15 14.45 4.07
N THR A 231 1.52 13.30 3.86
CA THR A 231 2.16 12.00 4.05
C THR A 231 2.30 11.29 2.71
N ALA A 232 3.35 10.49 2.57
CA ALA A 232 3.60 9.69 1.38
C ALA A 232 4.18 8.33 1.81
N ASP A 233 3.41 7.27 1.61
CA ASP A 233 3.76 5.89 1.99
C ASP A 233 3.74 4.94 0.77
N GLY A 234 4.03 5.47 -0.42
CA GLY A 234 4.13 4.69 -1.66
C GLY A 234 5.27 3.68 -1.66
N SER A 235 5.06 2.56 -2.35
CA SER A 235 6.13 1.63 -2.67
C SER A 235 5.78 0.82 -3.91
N ILE A 236 6.80 0.33 -4.61
CA ILE A 236 6.65 -0.56 -5.76
C ILE A 236 7.12 -1.96 -5.33
N ASP A 237 6.48 -3.01 -5.86
CA ASP A 237 6.90 -4.38 -5.58
C ASP A 237 8.28 -4.65 -6.19
N CYS A 238 9.29 -4.80 -5.34
CA CYS A 238 10.69 -5.05 -5.73
C CYS A 238 11.12 -6.51 -5.46
N LEU A 239 10.20 -7.46 -5.28
CA LEU A 239 10.53 -8.84 -4.90
C LEU A 239 11.49 -9.56 -5.86
N GLN A 240 11.49 -9.18 -7.14
CA GLN A 240 12.36 -9.77 -8.16
C GLN A 240 13.74 -9.11 -8.24
N LYS A 241 13.90 -7.89 -7.70
CA LYS A 241 15.16 -7.12 -7.68
C LYS A 241 15.32 -6.38 -6.34
N PRO A 242 15.45 -7.11 -5.21
CA PRO A 242 15.49 -6.51 -3.89
C PRO A 242 16.75 -5.66 -3.62
N ASP A 243 17.81 -5.88 -4.40
CA ASP A 243 19.07 -5.13 -4.41
C ASP A 243 18.98 -3.78 -5.14
N ALA A 244 18.00 -3.62 -6.03
CA ALA A 244 17.73 -2.40 -6.81
C ALA A 244 16.48 -1.64 -6.33
N GLN A 245 16.03 -1.87 -5.09
CA GLN A 245 14.81 -1.28 -4.54
C GLN A 245 14.80 0.26 -4.65
N GLU A 246 15.94 0.90 -4.40
CA GLU A 246 16.06 2.36 -4.44
C GLU A 246 15.87 2.90 -5.87
N GLU A 247 16.55 2.31 -6.86
CA GLU A 247 16.39 2.70 -8.27
C GLU A 247 14.94 2.50 -8.74
N VAL A 248 14.34 1.34 -8.44
CA VAL A 248 12.98 0.99 -8.88
C VAL A 248 11.91 1.90 -8.26
N THR A 249 12.09 2.32 -7.01
CA THR A 249 11.11 3.17 -6.31
C THR A 249 11.33 4.67 -6.52
N SER A 250 12.53 5.07 -6.97
CA SER A 250 12.88 6.48 -7.13
C SER A 250 11.94 7.32 -8.01
N PRO A 251 11.33 6.82 -9.10
CA PRO A 251 10.39 7.62 -9.88
C PRO A 251 9.10 7.93 -9.11
N LEU A 252 8.60 6.98 -8.31
CA LEU A 252 7.43 7.19 -7.45
C LEU A 252 7.75 8.21 -6.35
N HIS A 253 8.91 8.06 -5.71
CA HIS A 253 9.38 9.01 -4.69
C HIS A 253 9.47 10.45 -5.23
N TYR A 254 10.00 10.61 -6.45
CA TYR A 254 10.00 11.91 -7.13
C TYR A 254 8.58 12.45 -7.31
N CYS A 255 7.65 11.65 -7.84
CA CYS A 255 6.27 12.07 -8.05
C CYS A 255 5.56 12.44 -6.72
N GLU A 256 5.77 11.66 -5.66
CA GLU A 256 5.23 11.94 -4.32
C GLU A 256 5.78 13.26 -3.75
N ILE A 257 7.09 13.48 -3.81
CA ILE A 257 7.72 14.70 -3.30
C ILE A 257 7.28 15.92 -4.11
N ILE A 258 7.29 15.84 -5.44
CA ILE A 258 6.85 16.95 -6.30
C ILE A 258 5.37 17.26 -6.10
N THR A 259 4.51 16.25 -5.91
CA THR A 259 3.09 16.46 -5.57
C THR A 259 2.96 17.13 -4.20
N ALA A 260 3.70 16.66 -3.19
CA ALA A 260 3.68 17.20 -1.84
C ALA A 260 4.13 18.67 -1.80
N LEU A 261 5.24 19.00 -2.46
CA LEU A 261 5.77 20.36 -2.53
C LEU A 261 4.80 21.33 -3.21
N GLN A 262 4.09 20.89 -4.24
CA GLN A 262 3.07 21.69 -4.89
C GLN A 262 1.81 21.85 -4.03
N ALA A 263 1.46 20.86 -3.20
CA ALA A 263 0.28 20.90 -2.33
C ALA A 263 0.49 21.75 -1.08
N LEU A 264 1.65 21.62 -0.43
CA LEU A 264 1.95 22.19 0.89
C LEU A 264 1.84 23.71 0.92
N SER A 265 1.22 24.21 1.99
CA SER A 265 1.26 25.61 2.38
C SER A 265 2.52 25.91 3.22
N PRO A 266 3.02 27.15 3.24
CA PRO A 266 4.14 27.54 4.10
C PRO A 266 3.92 27.13 5.56
N GLY A 267 4.98 26.69 6.23
CA GLY A 267 4.93 26.14 7.59
C GLY A 267 4.59 24.65 7.68
N GLY A 268 4.08 24.05 6.60
CA GLY A 268 3.63 22.66 6.59
C GLY A 268 4.72 21.60 6.79
N THR A 269 4.26 20.38 7.09
CA THR A 269 5.09 19.19 7.34
C THR A 269 4.94 18.16 6.22
N LEU A 270 6.04 17.52 5.82
CA LEU A 270 6.05 16.34 4.95
C LEU A 270 6.63 15.13 5.70
N ILE A 271 5.91 14.02 5.69
CA ILE A 271 6.38 12.72 6.16
C ILE A 271 6.38 11.76 4.99
N PHE A 272 7.55 11.33 4.56
CA PHE A 272 7.71 10.53 3.34
C PHE A 272 8.55 9.29 3.61
N LYS A 273 8.07 8.12 3.17
CA LYS A 273 8.81 6.86 3.27
C LYS A 273 9.90 6.80 2.22
N LEU A 274 11.08 6.33 2.63
CA LEU A 274 12.17 5.95 1.74
C LEU A 274 12.83 4.66 2.23
N PHE A 275 13.84 4.20 1.50
CA PHE A 275 14.57 2.98 1.81
C PHE A 275 16.04 3.28 2.14
N THR A 276 16.96 2.75 1.33
CA THR A 276 18.37 3.12 1.40
C THR A 276 18.60 4.54 0.86
N ILE A 277 19.80 5.07 1.13
CA ILE A 277 20.25 6.41 0.70
C ILE A 277 21.61 6.23 0.02
N PHE A 278 21.65 5.39 -1.02
CA PHE A 278 22.89 5.06 -1.73
C PHE A 278 22.94 5.62 -3.14
N GLU A 279 21.78 5.91 -3.74
CA GLU A 279 21.65 6.34 -5.12
C GLU A 279 21.55 7.85 -5.26
N HIS A 280 22.07 8.37 -6.36
CA HIS A 280 22.02 9.81 -6.68
C HIS A 280 20.59 10.36 -6.64
N SER A 281 19.58 9.57 -6.99
CA SER A 281 18.18 9.98 -7.00
C SER A 281 17.72 10.34 -5.58
N THR A 282 18.00 9.51 -4.58
CA THR A 282 17.68 9.79 -3.17
C THR A 282 18.51 10.93 -2.62
N VAL A 283 19.82 10.98 -2.93
CA VAL A 283 20.70 12.09 -2.49
C VAL A 283 20.18 13.44 -2.98
N ASN A 284 19.81 13.51 -4.27
CA ASN A 284 19.22 14.70 -4.87
C ASN A 284 17.89 15.10 -4.22
N LEU A 285 16.98 14.15 -4.02
CA LEU A 285 15.69 14.41 -3.40
C LEU A 285 15.86 14.92 -1.97
N LEU A 286 16.76 14.33 -1.18
CA LEU A 286 17.06 14.81 0.17
C LEU A 286 17.73 16.18 0.16
N TYR A 287 18.58 16.49 -0.83
CA TYR A 287 19.16 17.82 -0.98
C TYR A 287 18.08 18.86 -1.26
N LEU A 288 17.17 18.58 -2.21
CA LEU A 288 16.02 19.43 -2.51
C LEU A 288 15.19 19.68 -1.24
N LEU A 289 14.86 18.63 -0.48
CA LEU A 289 14.09 18.78 0.77
C LEU A 289 14.84 19.65 1.81
N ASN A 290 16.16 19.49 1.96
CA ASN A 290 16.95 20.34 2.86
C ASN A 290 17.01 21.82 2.42
N GLN A 291 16.86 22.10 1.11
CA GLN A 291 16.71 23.47 0.62
C GLN A 291 15.33 24.05 0.92
N LEU A 292 14.29 23.21 0.90
CA LEU A 292 12.89 23.65 0.94
C LEU A 292 12.24 23.63 2.34
N PHE A 293 12.82 22.92 3.30
CA PHE A 293 12.33 22.82 4.68
C PHE A 293 13.35 23.38 5.66
N LYS A 294 12.91 23.86 6.83
CA LYS A 294 13.85 24.35 7.86
C LYS A 294 14.54 23.20 8.60
N GLU A 295 13.88 22.05 8.70
CA GLU A 295 14.41 20.89 9.38
C GLU A 295 14.05 19.62 8.62
N VAL A 296 15.05 18.77 8.38
CA VAL A 296 14.88 17.46 7.75
C VAL A 296 15.53 16.41 8.63
N ASN A 297 14.78 15.37 8.95
CA ASN A 297 15.25 14.23 9.74
C ASN A 297 15.01 12.93 8.98
N ILE A 298 15.89 11.94 9.13
CA ILE A 298 15.63 10.55 8.74
C ILE A 298 15.36 9.75 10.01
N TYR A 299 14.26 9.01 10.03
CA TYR A 299 13.81 8.28 11.21
C TYR A 299 13.40 6.85 10.87
N LYS A 300 13.82 5.88 11.70
CA LYS A 300 13.35 4.50 11.63
C LYS A 300 12.50 4.17 12.87
N PRO A 301 11.16 4.25 12.79
CA PRO A 301 10.27 3.84 13.86
C PRO A 301 10.61 2.43 14.37
N ILE A 302 10.54 2.19 15.68
CA ILE A 302 10.76 0.88 16.30
C ILE A 302 9.79 -0.17 15.76
N THR A 303 8.58 0.27 15.40
CA THR A 303 7.56 -0.59 14.81
C THR A 303 7.78 -0.87 13.33
N SER A 304 8.74 -0.23 12.66
CA SER A 304 9.22 -0.68 11.34
C SER A 304 10.12 -1.92 11.48
N ARG A 305 10.04 -2.87 10.53
CA ARG A 305 10.80 -4.12 10.63
C ARG A 305 12.30 -3.80 10.61
N GLN A 306 13.02 -4.18 11.66
CA GLN A 306 14.41 -3.77 11.83
C GLN A 306 15.34 -4.22 10.70
N GLY A 307 15.10 -5.40 10.11
CA GLY A 307 15.93 -5.94 9.02
C GLY A 307 15.62 -5.39 7.63
N ASN A 308 14.57 -4.57 7.46
CA ASN A 308 14.27 -3.92 6.19
C ASN A 308 14.97 -2.56 6.07
N SER A 309 15.03 -2.04 4.84
CA SER A 309 15.66 -0.74 4.57
C SER A 309 14.71 0.45 4.78
N GLU A 310 13.46 0.22 5.18
CA GLU A 310 12.45 1.28 5.33
C GLU A 310 12.83 2.27 6.45
N VAL A 311 12.82 3.55 6.10
CA VAL A 311 12.96 4.72 6.98
C VAL A 311 12.00 5.82 6.50
N TYR A 312 11.85 6.89 7.27
CA TYR A 312 10.98 8.03 6.95
C TYR A 312 11.78 9.33 6.99
N ALA A 313 11.64 10.16 5.95
CA ALA A 313 12.06 11.54 5.97
C ALA A 313 10.95 12.40 6.61
N ILE A 314 11.29 13.10 7.68
CA ILE A 314 10.42 14.02 8.41
C ILE A 314 10.91 15.44 8.13
N CYS A 315 10.20 16.15 7.26
CA CYS A 315 10.54 17.50 6.82
C CYS A 315 9.57 18.49 7.45
N LEU A 316 10.08 19.37 8.31
CA LEU A 316 9.29 20.29 9.13
C LEU A 316 9.47 21.74 8.64
N GLN A 317 8.40 22.52 8.76
CA GLN A 317 8.35 23.94 8.43
C GLN A 317 8.79 24.23 6.99
N TYR A 318 7.95 23.83 6.03
CA TYR A 318 8.12 24.17 4.62
C TYR A 318 8.31 25.68 4.44
N LYS A 319 9.37 26.10 3.73
CA LYS A 319 9.74 27.52 3.57
C LYS A 319 8.79 28.30 2.67
N GLY A 320 7.93 27.63 1.89
CA GLY A 320 6.94 28.31 1.04
C GLY A 320 7.53 28.97 -0.21
N ILE A 321 8.57 28.38 -0.81
CA ILE A 321 9.23 28.93 -2.00
C ILE A 321 8.25 28.89 -3.19
N ASP A 322 8.19 29.95 -4.00
CA ASP A 322 7.41 29.93 -5.23
C ASP A 322 8.08 29.01 -6.26
N LEU A 323 7.49 27.83 -6.45
CA LEU A 323 8.01 26.81 -7.35
C LEU A 323 7.46 26.93 -8.79
N LYS A 324 6.68 27.98 -9.12
CA LYS A 324 6.06 28.12 -10.45
C LYS A 324 7.05 28.07 -11.59
N SER A 325 8.23 28.68 -11.45
CA SER A 325 9.28 28.66 -12.47
C SER A 325 9.85 27.27 -12.73
N TYR A 326 9.72 26.34 -11.77
CA TYR A 326 10.21 24.97 -11.87
C TYR A 326 9.15 23.99 -12.38
N ILE A 327 7.88 24.39 -12.49
CA ILE A 327 6.78 23.52 -12.95
C ILE A 327 7.10 22.82 -14.29
N PRO A 328 7.61 23.52 -15.33
CA PRO A 328 7.93 22.85 -16.60
C PRO A 328 9.00 21.76 -16.46
N ILE A 329 10.01 22.01 -15.61
CA ILE A 329 11.09 21.06 -15.31
C ILE A 329 10.53 19.86 -14.53
N PHE A 330 9.63 20.13 -13.58
CA PHE A 330 9.00 19.07 -12.81
C PHE A 330 8.19 18.14 -13.70
N GLN A 331 7.34 18.72 -14.55
CA GLN A 331 6.46 18.03 -15.46
C GLN A 331 7.23 17.18 -16.47
N SER A 332 8.36 17.66 -17.02
CA SER A 332 9.12 16.92 -18.02
C SER A 332 9.68 15.59 -17.51
N ALA A 333 9.99 15.50 -16.21
CA ALA A 333 10.49 14.28 -15.58
C ALA A 333 9.40 13.44 -14.89
N PHE A 334 8.21 13.99 -14.67
CA PHE A 334 7.17 13.39 -13.85
C PHE A 334 6.62 12.09 -14.45
N GLY A 335 6.85 10.96 -13.76
CA GLY A 335 6.37 9.65 -14.19
C GLY A 335 6.99 9.12 -15.49
N THR A 336 8.07 9.73 -15.99
CA THR A 336 8.72 9.36 -17.26
C THR A 336 10.06 8.65 -17.05
N GLU A 337 10.51 7.92 -18.07
CA GLU A 337 11.86 7.33 -18.09
C GLU A 337 12.97 8.39 -18.10
N PHE A 338 12.65 9.66 -18.42
CA PHE A 338 13.62 10.75 -18.38
C PHE A 338 14.22 10.91 -16.98
N TYR A 339 13.41 10.78 -15.93
CA TYR A 339 13.89 10.85 -14.55
C TYR A 339 14.87 9.71 -14.22
N SER A 340 14.64 8.51 -14.74
CA SER A 340 15.51 7.35 -14.48
C SER A 340 16.86 7.46 -15.20
N ASN A 341 16.93 8.24 -16.28
CA ASN A 341 18.13 8.37 -17.12
C ASN A 341 18.94 9.64 -16.85
N LYS A 342 18.53 10.47 -15.89
CA LYS A 342 19.15 11.76 -15.57
C LYS A 342 19.24 11.96 -14.05
N SER A 343 20.18 12.79 -13.61
CA SER A 343 20.26 13.23 -12.22
C SER A 343 19.52 14.56 -12.04
N LEU A 344 18.77 14.72 -10.95
CA LEU A 344 18.04 15.98 -10.69
C LEU A 344 19.02 17.16 -10.58
N PHE A 345 20.12 16.98 -9.84
CA PHE A 345 21.24 17.91 -9.81
C PHE A 345 22.54 17.21 -10.22
N PRO A 346 23.44 17.91 -10.94
CA PRO A 346 24.82 17.47 -11.14
C PRO A 346 25.56 17.34 -9.80
N LEU A 347 26.51 16.41 -9.71
CA LEU A 347 27.23 16.13 -8.47
C LEU A 347 27.99 17.37 -7.96
N GLU A 348 28.61 18.12 -8.87
CA GLU A 348 29.34 19.36 -8.59
C GLU A 348 28.46 20.49 -8.03
N LYS A 349 27.13 20.39 -8.16
CA LYS A 349 26.19 21.33 -7.55
C LYS A 349 25.75 20.92 -6.16
N ILE A 350 26.15 19.73 -5.69
CA ILE A 350 25.87 19.26 -4.33
C ILE A 350 27.08 19.58 -3.44
N PRO A 351 26.91 20.41 -2.40
CA PRO A 351 28.00 20.75 -1.49
C PRO A 351 28.60 19.53 -0.80
N GLU A 352 29.93 19.48 -0.68
CA GLU A 352 30.65 18.41 0.00
C GLU A 352 30.21 18.23 1.45
N SER A 353 29.89 19.34 2.14
CA SER A 353 29.36 19.32 3.51
C SER A 353 27.98 18.65 3.62
N PHE A 354 27.17 18.65 2.56
CA PHE A 354 25.94 17.89 2.49
C PHE A 354 26.21 16.41 2.19
N LEU A 355 27.07 16.13 1.20
CA LEU A 355 27.45 14.75 0.84
C LEU A 355 28.01 13.98 2.04
N LYS A 356 28.84 14.64 2.87
CA LYS A 356 29.36 14.05 4.11
C LYS A 356 28.24 13.65 5.08
N GLN A 357 27.23 14.52 5.29
CA GLN A 357 26.09 14.19 6.15
C GLN A 357 25.24 13.06 5.56
N ILE A 358 25.12 12.98 4.24
CA ILE A 358 24.46 11.87 3.56
C ILE A 358 25.22 10.56 3.79
N GLU A 359 26.55 10.54 3.66
CA GLU A 359 27.37 9.37 3.94
C GLU A 359 27.27 8.93 5.40
N GLU A 360 27.29 9.87 6.36
CA GLU A 360 27.08 9.60 7.78
C GLU A 360 25.71 8.99 8.06
N CYS A 361 24.65 9.58 7.49
CA CYS A 361 23.28 9.08 7.60
C CYS A 361 23.14 7.67 7.02
N ALA A 362 23.64 7.47 5.79
CA ALA A 362 23.61 6.19 5.10
C ALA A 362 24.39 5.12 5.87
N TYR A 363 25.57 5.46 6.39
CA TYR A 363 26.39 4.56 7.20
C TYR A 363 25.66 4.12 8.48
N TYR A 364 25.01 5.05 9.17
CA TYR A 364 24.29 4.79 10.41
C TYR A 364 23.17 3.76 10.21
N PHE A 365 22.25 3.99 9.27
CA PHE A 365 21.14 3.07 9.01
C PHE A 365 21.61 1.74 8.37
N CYS A 366 22.61 1.78 7.50
CA CYS A 366 23.24 0.58 6.94
C CYS A 366 23.82 -0.31 8.05
N SER A 367 24.56 0.27 9.00
CA SER A 367 25.19 -0.48 10.09
C SER A 367 24.17 -1.13 11.01
N ILE A 368 23.09 -0.42 11.36
CA ILE A 368 21.96 -1.00 12.13
C ILE A 368 21.35 -2.18 11.37
N GLN A 369 21.06 -2.02 10.08
CA GLN A 369 20.42 -3.07 9.29
C GLN A 369 21.32 -4.30 9.16
N CYS A 370 22.62 -4.13 8.86
CA CYS A 370 23.59 -5.21 8.78
C CYS A 370 23.69 -5.98 10.10
N HIS A 371 23.74 -5.26 11.23
CA HIS A 371 23.78 -5.86 12.56
C HIS A 371 22.53 -6.72 12.83
N VAL A 372 21.34 -6.20 12.51
CA VAL A 372 20.07 -6.93 12.68
C VAL A 372 20.00 -8.17 11.79
N ILE A 373 20.44 -8.06 10.52
CA ILE A 373 20.47 -9.20 9.59
C ILE A 373 21.39 -10.29 10.15
N ASN A 374 22.63 -9.93 10.52
CA ASN A 374 23.59 -10.88 11.05
C ASN A 374 23.10 -11.54 12.34
N ASN A 375 22.56 -10.77 13.29
CA ASN A 375 22.03 -11.31 14.53
C ASN A 375 20.87 -12.28 14.32
N ASN A 376 19.97 -11.98 13.37
CA ASN A 376 18.88 -12.89 13.05
C ASN A 376 19.38 -14.16 12.34
N LEU A 377 20.38 -14.04 11.48
CA LEU A 377 20.99 -15.18 10.81
C LEU A 377 21.69 -16.10 11.81
N GLN A 378 22.53 -15.55 12.70
CA GLN A 378 23.17 -16.33 13.77
C GLN A 378 22.14 -17.02 14.66
N ALA A 379 21.10 -16.29 15.10
CA ALA A 379 20.03 -16.88 15.89
C ALA A 379 19.25 -17.98 15.14
N TYR A 380 19.11 -17.87 13.81
CA TYR A 380 18.46 -18.90 12.99
C TYR A 380 19.32 -20.17 12.92
N LEU A 381 20.63 -20.02 12.73
CA LEU A 381 21.56 -21.15 12.66
C LEU A 381 21.73 -21.85 14.02
N MET A 382 21.56 -21.11 15.12
CA MET A 382 21.70 -21.59 16.50
C MET A 382 20.36 -22.01 17.16
N GLN A 383 19.30 -22.29 16.38
CA GLN A 383 17.91 -22.55 16.83
C GLN A 383 17.71 -23.52 18.02
N LYS A 384 18.70 -24.35 18.38
CA LYS A 384 18.65 -25.25 19.53
C LYS A 384 18.91 -24.57 20.89
N ASN A 385 19.24 -23.27 20.94
CA ASN A 385 19.54 -22.58 22.20
C ASN A 385 18.28 -21.90 22.80
N ILE A 386 17.67 -22.58 23.78
CA ILE A 386 16.44 -22.16 24.47
C ILE A 386 16.59 -20.81 25.20
N ALA A 387 17.80 -20.44 25.67
CA ALA A 387 18.04 -19.20 26.41
C ALA A 387 17.73 -17.95 25.56
N LEU A 388 18.12 -17.95 24.28
CA LEU A 388 17.87 -16.84 23.34
C LEU A 388 16.38 -16.53 23.13
N HIS A 389 15.49 -17.50 23.34
CA HIS A 389 14.04 -17.33 23.18
C HIS A 389 13.36 -16.76 24.42
N ARG A 390 13.87 -17.05 25.62
CA ARG A 390 13.26 -16.60 26.89
C ARG A 390 13.39 -15.09 27.08
N ASP A 391 14.45 -14.49 26.57
CA ASP A 391 14.72 -13.05 26.71
C ASP A 391 13.88 -12.20 25.75
N MET A 392 13.62 -12.69 24.53
CA MET A 392 12.87 -11.92 23.53
C MET A 392 11.41 -11.64 23.94
N LYS A 393 10.75 -12.56 24.64
CA LYS A 393 9.38 -12.33 25.14
C LYS A 393 9.34 -11.18 26.16
N LYS A 394 10.34 -11.10 27.06
CA LYS A 394 10.44 -10.00 28.03
C LYS A 394 10.71 -8.67 27.34
N ILE A 395 11.66 -8.66 26.39
CA ILE A 395 11.97 -7.46 25.59
C ILE A 395 10.72 -6.96 24.88
N ARG A 396 9.95 -7.84 24.24
CA ARG A 396 8.72 -7.48 23.52
C ARG A 396 7.66 -6.85 24.43
N ALA A 397 7.46 -7.41 25.61
CA ALA A 397 6.52 -6.86 26.59
C ALA A 397 6.96 -5.48 27.12
N ILE A 398 8.26 -5.29 27.37
CA ILE A 398 8.82 -4.02 27.83
C ILE A 398 8.70 -2.97 26.72
N VAL A 399 9.14 -3.27 25.51
CA VAL A 399 9.03 -2.38 24.34
C VAL A 399 7.58 -1.96 24.09
N ALA A 400 6.63 -2.90 24.17
CA ALA A 400 5.22 -2.58 24.01
C ALA A 400 4.69 -1.64 25.11
N SER A 401 5.13 -1.84 26.36
CA SER A 401 4.73 -0.98 27.48
C SER A 401 5.38 0.40 27.38
N GLU A 402 6.65 0.46 27.01
CA GLU A 402 7.41 1.69 26.77
C GLU A 402 6.80 2.50 25.61
N PHE A 403 6.38 1.84 24.52
CA PHE A 403 5.73 2.51 23.39
C PHE A 403 4.46 3.26 23.83
N ILE A 404 3.60 2.59 24.62
CA ILE A 404 2.36 3.20 25.12
C ILE A 404 2.67 4.36 26.07
N TRP A 405 3.62 4.16 26.98
CA TRP A 405 3.98 5.16 27.97
C TRP A 405 4.66 6.38 27.35
N LYS A 406 5.69 6.17 26.52
CA LYS A 406 6.49 7.22 25.87
C LYS A 406 5.65 8.13 24.99
N TYR A 407 4.66 7.57 24.30
CA TYR A 407 3.77 8.32 23.42
C TYR A 407 2.41 8.63 24.04
N ASN A 408 2.25 8.43 25.36
CA ASN A 408 1.05 8.75 26.14
C ASN A 408 -0.26 8.29 25.49
N LEU A 409 -0.24 7.08 24.92
CA LEU A 409 -1.37 6.51 24.19
C LEU A 409 -2.52 6.13 25.13
N LYS A 410 -3.72 6.58 24.79
CA LYS A 410 -4.94 6.36 25.58
C LYS A 410 -6.13 6.11 24.65
N PRO A 411 -7.15 5.34 25.09
CA PRO A 411 -8.38 5.22 24.33
C PRO A 411 -9.00 6.60 24.04
N ILE A 412 -9.56 6.76 22.85
CA ILE A 412 -10.46 7.87 22.51
C ILE A 412 -11.91 7.37 22.52
N SER A 413 -12.88 8.28 22.64
CA SER A 413 -14.29 7.88 22.54
C SER A 413 -14.59 7.37 21.13
N ILE A 414 -15.45 6.35 21.02
CA ILE A 414 -15.90 5.81 19.72
C ILE A 414 -16.48 6.92 18.83
N ASN A 415 -17.14 7.92 19.42
CA ASN A 415 -17.69 9.06 18.67
C ASN A 415 -16.63 10.02 18.09
N GLN A 416 -15.37 9.89 18.53
CA GLN A 416 -14.22 10.65 18.03
C GLN A 416 -13.45 9.89 16.94
N GLU A 417 -13.74 8.60 16.72
CA GLU A 417 -13.24 7.82 15.59
C GLU A 417 -13.88 8.31 14.28
N LEU A 418 -13.20 8.10 13.15
CA LEU A 418 -13.68 8.58 11.85
C LEU A 418 -14.95 7.85 11.42
N LEU A 419 -15.01 6.53 11.64
CA LEU A 419 -16.13 5.67 11.29
C LEU A 419 -16.97 5.28 12.51
N LYS A 420 -16.81 5.98 13.64
CA LYS A 420 -17.66 5.85 14.83
C LYS A 420 -17.91 4.40 15.27
N GLY A 421 -16.89 3.55 15.17
CA GLY A 421 -16.94 2.16 15.59
C GLY A 421 -17.27 1.12 14.52
N THR A 422 -17.66 1.52 13.30
CA THR A 422 -18.04 0.58 12.23
C THR A 422 -16.94 -0.47 11.94
N LEU A 423 -15.66 -0.07 11.98
CA LEU A 423 -14.55 -1.01 11.75
C LEU A 423 -14.30 -2.01 12.88
N HIS A 424 -14.79 -1.75 14.09
CA HIS A 424 -14.71 -2.71 15.19
C HIS A 424 -15.78 -3.80 15.05
N GLU A 425 -16.91 -3.48 14.43
CA GLU A 425 -18.03 -4.41 14.21
C GLU A 425 -17.84 -5.26 12.94
N GLU A 426 -17.26 -4.67 11.89
CA GLU A 426 -16.97 -5.38 10.64
C GLU A 426 -15.79 -6.35 10.81
N ASN A 427 -16.09 -7.60 11.21
CA ASN A 427 -15.17 -8.74 11.13
C ASN A 427 -14.88 -9.18 9.68
N LYS A 428 -14.80 -8.24 8.73
CA LYS A 428 -14.43 -8.54 7.36
C LYS A 428 -12.94 -8.87 7.32
N ILE A 429 -12.66 -10.14 7.05
CA ILE A 429 -11.32 -10.65 6.78
C ILE A 429 -10.88 -10.08 5.43
N ASN A 430 -9.61 -9.67 5.33
CA ASN A 430 -9.03 -9.33 4.02
C ASN A 430 -9.07 -10.58 3.13
N THR A 431 -9.97 -10.59 2.15
CA THR A 431 -10.20 -11.71 1.24
C THR A 431 -9.10 -11.88 0.20
N ASN A 432 -8.19 -10.91 0.06
CA ASN A 432 -7.15 -10.88 -0.97
C ASN A 432 -5.76 -10.52 -0.39
N PRO A 433 -5.19 -11.34 0.51
CA PRO A 433 -3.86 -11.08 1.05
C PRO A 433 -2.79 -11.19 -0.04
N ARG A 434 -1.75 -10.34 0.02
CA ARG A 434 -0.57 -10.49 -0.84
C ARG A 434 0.11 -11.81 -0.50
N TYR A 435 0.25 -12.67 -1.51
CA TYR A 435 0.77 -14.01 -1.36
C TYR A 435 2.14 -14.11 -2.05
N HIS A 436 3.18 -14.34 -1.27
CA HIS A 436 4.55 -14.54 -1.76
C HIS A 436 5.05 -15.85 -1.17
N ARG A 437 5.47 -16.78 -2.04
CA ARG A 437 6.01 -18.08 -1.64
C ARG A 437 7.44 -18.31 -2.11
N GLY A 438 8.16 -19.12 -1.34
CA GLY A 438 9.46 -19.67 -1.70
C GLY A 438 10.65 -18.72 -1.49
N SER A 439 11.84 -19.21 -1.77
CA SER A 439 13.10 -18.46 -1.68
C SER A 439 13.33 -17.59 -2.91
N TYR A 440 14.27 -16.64 -2.82
CA TYR A 440 14.67 -15.86 -4.00
C TYR A 440 15.28 -16.77 -5.07
N THR A 441 16.11 -17.73 -4.65
CA THR A 441 16.72 -18.73 -5.53
C THR A 441 15.66 -19.57 -6.26
N GLU A 442 14.61 -20.02 -5.56
CA GLU A 442 13.50 -20.78 -6.19
C GLU A 442 12.77 -19.96 -7.26
N ARG A 443 12.52 -18.67 -7.01
CA ARG A 443 11.88 -17.79 -8.02
C ARG A 443 12.77 -17.56 -9.23
N GLN A 444 14.07 -17.40 -9.02
CA GLN A 444 15.03 -17.29 -10.13
C GLN A 444 15.10 -18.59 -10.94
N LEU A 445 15.10 -19.75 -10.29
CA LEU A 445 15.08 -21.04 -10.97
C LEU A 445 13.80 -21.25 -11.77
N TYR A 446 12.63 -20.81 -11.27
CA TYR A 446 11.36 -20.90 -12.00
C TYR A 446 11.41 -20.21 -13.36
N THR A 447 12.07 -19.04 -13.47
CA THR A 447 12.24 -18.33 -14.75
C THR A 447 13.05 -19.11 -15.78
N LYS A 448 13.84 -20.11 -15.35
CA LYS A 448 14.70 -20.95 -16.18
C LYS A 448 14.13 -22.36 -16.41
N MET A 449 12.95 -22.68 -15.86
CA MET A 449 12.32 -24.00 -16.01
C MET A 449 11.78 -24.25 -17.41
N SER A 450 11.76 -25.52 -17.83
CA SER A 450 11.09 -25.95 -19.04
C SER A 450 9.56 -25.81 -18.93
N LEU A 451 8.86 -25.73 -20.07
CA LEU A 451 7.40 -25.69 -20.14
C LEU A 451 6.73 -26.85 -19.37
N LYS A 452 7.30 -28.06 -19.43
CA LYS A 452 6.78 -29.24 -18.74
C LYS A 452 6.84 -29.09 -17.22
N GLU A 453 7.93 -28.52 -16.70
CA GLU A 453 8.12 -28.26 -15.27
C GLU A 453 7.23 -27.11 -14.80
N LYS A 454 7.12 -26.04 -15.58
CA LYS A 454 6.16 -24.95 -15.34
C LYS A 454 4.74 -25.49 -15.23
N HIS A 455 4.28 -26.28 -16.21
CA HIS A 455 2.95 -26.90 -16.20
C HIS A 455 2.72 -27.78 -14.97
N LYS A 456 3.68 -28.64 -14.61
CA LYS A 456 3.59 -29.46 -13.39
C LYS A 456 3.44 -28.60 -12.14
N ASN A 457 4.24 -27.54 -12.01
CA ASN A 457 4.17 -26.63 -10.87
C ASN A 457 2.83 -25.91 -10.81
N LEU A 458 2.35 -25.35 -11.93
CA LEU A 458 1.06 -24.66 -12.04
C LEU A 458 -0.10 -25.58 -11.63
N ASN A 459 -0.09 -26.84 -12.07
CA ASN A 459 -1.10 -27.84 -11.66
C ASN A 459 -1.04 -28.18 -10.18
N MET A 460 0.16 -28.37 -9.61
CA MET A 460 0.30 -28.60 -8.17
C MET A 460 -0.22 -27.41 -7.37
N PHE A 461 0.03 -26.18 -7.82
CA PHE A 461 -0.51 -24.98 -7.18
C PHE A 461 -2.03 -24.93 -7.26
N LEU A 462 -2.63 -25.19 -8.43
CA LEU A 462 -4.08 -25.21 -8.57
C LEU A 462 -4.73 -26.24 -7.64
N GLN A 463 -4.20 -27.46 -7.62
CA GLN A 463 -4.71 -28.53 -6.76
C GLN A 463 -4.60 -28.17 -5.27
N ALA A 464 -3.45 -27.63 -4.84
CA ALA A 464 -3.28 -27.17 -3.47
C ALA A 464 -4.29 -26.06 -3.10
N GLU A 465 -4.59 -25.17 -4.04
CA GLU A 465 -5.50 -24.04 -3.78
C GLU A 465 -6.98 -24.43 -3.82
N MET A 466 -7.35 -25.41 -4.64
CA MET A 466 -8.67 -26.04 -4.61
C MET A 466 -8.92 -26.77 -3.28
N LEU A 467 -7.92 -27.50 -2.78
CA LEU A 467 -8.02 -28.20 -1.50
C LEU A 467 -8.07 -27.25 -0.30
N SER A 468 -7.37 -26.12 -0.36
CA SER A 468 -7.29 -25.16 0.75
C SER A 468 -8.50 -24.23 0.84
N ASN A 469 -9.26 -24.03 -0.25
CA ASN A 469 -10.40 -23.12 -0.32
C ASN A 469 -11.69 -23.86 -0.70
N PRO A 470 -12.45 -24.39 0.27
CA PRO A 470 -13.68 -25.13 0.01
C PRO A 470 -14.76 -24.29 -0.71
N MET A 471 -14.67 -22.95 -0.66
CA MET A 471 -15.58 -22.03 -1.38
C MET A 471 -15.44 -22.08 -2.91
N ILE A 472 -14.37 -22.68 -3.44
CA ILE A 472 -14.21 -22.90 -4.89
C ILE A 472 -15.13 -24.02 -5.38
N HIS A 473 -15.47 -24.99 -4.52
CA HIS A 473 -16.38 -26.08 -4.85
C HIS A 473 -17.82 -25.58 -4.80
N ILE A 474 -18.36 -25.22 -5.96
CA ILE A 474 -19.77 -24.88 -6.10
C ILE A 474 -20.56 -26.18 -6.13
N THR A 475 -21.21 -26.52 -5.01
CA THR A 475 -21.96 -27.77 -4.85
C THR A 475 -23.42 -27.65 -5.28
N GLU A 476 -23.93 -26.43 -5.43
CA GLU A 476 -25.29 -26.17 -5.88
C GLU A 476 -25.30 -25.83 -7.38
N PRO A 477 -26.12 -26.50 -8.20
CA PRO A 477 -26.17 -26.24 -9.63
C PRO A 477 -26.71 -24.84 -9.94
N VAL A 478 -27.67 -24.34 -9.14
CA VAL A 478 -28.21 -22.98 -9.27
C VAL A 478 -28.41 -22.35 -7.91
N LYS A 479 -27.84 -21.16 -7.73
CA LYS A 479 -28.11 -20.31 -6.56
C LYS A 479 -29.07 -19.20 -6.93
N TRP A 480 -30.29 -19.26 -6.38
CA TRP A 480 -31.32 -18.25 -6.60
C TRP A 480 -31.25 -17.12 -5.57
N MET A 481 -31.39 -15.89 -6.05
CA MET A 481 -31.54 -14.68 -5.24
C MET A 481 -32.94 -14.10 -5.50
N ILE A 482 -33.66 -13.82 -4.42
CA ILE A 482 -34.98 -13.18 -4.47
C ILE A 482 -34.78 -11.69 -4.20
N GLY A 483 -35.32 -10.84 -5.08
CA GLY A 483 -35.31 -9.41 -4.89
C GLY A 483 -36.14 -9.03 -3.67
N GLU A 484 -35.53 -8.38 -2.69
CA GLU A 484 -36.28 -7.53 -1.75
C GLU A 484 -36.81 -6.36 -2.59
N GLY A 485 -38.13 -6.18 -2.64
CA GLY A 485 -38.85 -5.40 -3.66
C GLY A 485 -38.25 -4.04 -4.07
N SER A 486 -38.69 -3.54 -5.24
CA SER A 486 -38.12 -2.42 -6.01
C SER A 486 -37.60 -1.27 -5.13
N SER A 487 -36.33 -1.34 -4.76
CA SER A 487 -35.66 -0.27 -4.04
C SER A 487 -35.11 0.69 -5.09
N LYS A 488 -35.31 2.00 -4.91
CA LYS A 488 -34.73 3.00 -5.80
C LYS A 488 -33.20 2.87 -5.74
N ILE A 489 -32.57 2.52 -6.87
CA ILE A 489 -31.11 2.49 -6.99
C ILE A 489 -30.65 3.89 -7.39
N ASP A 490 -29.91 4.56 -6.51
CA ASP A 490 -29.24 5.80 -6.85
C ASP A 490 -27.98 5.49 -7.68
N ILE A 491 -28.01 5.82 -8.97
CA ILE A 491 -26.92 5.56 -9.90
C ILE A 491 -26.00 6.77 -9.96
N ILE A 492 -24.72 6.56 -9.66
CA ILE A 492 -23.65 7.55 -9.82
C ILE A 492 -22.76 7.10 -10.96
N PHE A 493 -22.63 7.92 -12.00
CA PHE A 493 -21.74 7.65 -13.13
C PHE A 493 -20.36 8.22 -12.86
N THR A 494 -19.35 7.34 -12.93
CA THR A 494 -17.94 7.71 -12.85
C THR A 494 -17.28 7.43 -14.19
N TYR A 495 -16.50 8.39 -14.69
CA TYR A 495 -15.76 8.28 -15.93
C TYR A 495 -14.27 8.17 -15.63
N GLY A 496 -13.54 7.43 -16.47
CA GLY A 496 -12.12 7.22 -16.27
C GLY A 496 -11.48 6.52 -17.46
N LYS A 497 -10.27 6.02 -17.26
CA LYS A 497 -9.48 5.33 -18.28
C LYS A 497 -10.22 4.09 -18.77
N PRO A 498 -10.36 3.89 -20.09
CA PRO A 498 -10.99 2.68 -20.63
C PRO A 498 -10.23 1.41 -20.24
N LEU A 499 -10.95 0.43 -19.69
CA LEU A 499 -10.39 -0.85 -19.25
C LEU A 499 -9.88 -1.65 -20.46
N GLN A 500 -8.55 -1.82 -20.56
CA GLN A 500 -7.95 -2.61 -21.64
C GLN A 500 -7.94 -4.10 -21.31
N LYS A 501 -7.51 -4.43 -20.09
CA LYS A 501 -7.39 -5.80 -19.56
C LYS A 501 -7.77 -5.80 -18.09
N VAL A 502 -8.32 -6.92 -17.62
CA VAL A 502 -8.57 -7.16 -16.20
C VAL A 502 -7.28 -7.68 -15.55
N ASN A 503 -6.71 -6.88 -14.65
CA ASN A 503 -5.50 -7.21 -13.88
C ASN A 503 -5.77 -7.43 -12.39
N SER A 504 -6.91 -6.93 -11.91
CA SER A 504 -7.45 -7.19 -10.58
C SER A 504 -8.96 -7.07 -10.63
N SER A 505 -9.66 -7.63 -9.63
CA SER A 505 -11.10 -7.47 -9.47
C SER A 505 -11.50 -7.86 -8.05
N LYS A 506 -12.63 -7.33 -7.58
CA LYS A 506 -13.26 -7.72 -6.30
C LYS A 506 -14.02 -9.05 -6.40
N PHE A 507 -14.24 -9.52 -7.63
CA PHE A 507 -15.06 -10.69 -7.95
C PHE A 507 -14.23 -11.91 -8.37
N ILE A 508 -12.91 -11.87 -8.15
CA ILE A 508 -11.98 -12.96 -8.47
C ILE A 508 -11.29 -13.49 -7.22
N PHE A 509 -10.93 -14.77 -7.26
CA PHE A 509 -9.93 -15.34 -6.37
C PHE A 509 -8.54 -14.97 -6.90
N VAL A 510 -7.87 -14.01 -6.28
CA VAL A 510 -6.57 -13.48 -6.76
C VAL A 510 -5.53 -14.57 -7.04
N PRO A 511 -5.33 -15.60 -6.19
CA PRO A 511 -4.34 -16.66 -6.48
C PRO A 511 -4.64 -17.41 -7.79
N ILE A 512 -5.92 -17.77 -8.01
CA ILE A 512 -6.36 -18.49 -9.20
C ILE A 512 -6.26 -17.60 -10.43
N TYR A 513 -6.65 -16.33 -10.31
CA TYR A 513 -6.57 -15.40 -11.43
C TYR A 513 -5.13 -15.09 -11.83
N LYS A 514 -4.21 -14.98 -10.86
CA LYS A 514 -2.78 -14.85 -11.15
C LYS A 514 -2.23 -16.06 -11.90
N LEU A 515 -2.65 -17.27 -11.49
CA LEU A 515 -2.32 -18.50 -12.20
C LEU A 515 -2.83 -18.45 -13.64
N TYR A 516 -4.09 -18.06 -13.84
CA TYR A 516 -4.69 -17.89 -15.16
C TYR A 516 -3.91 -16.88 -16.03
N GLN A 517 -3.53 -15.73 -15.46
CA GLN A 517 -2.70 -14.74 -16.15
C GLN A 517 -1.31 -15.29 -16.54
N GLN A 518 -0.70 -16.12 -15.70
CA GLN A 518 0.58 -16.77 -16.02
C GLN A 518 0.43 -17.76 -17.19
N ILE A 519 -0.66 -18.53 -17.23
CA ILE A 519 -0.94 -19.43 -18.34
C ILE A 519 -1.16 -18.63 -19.63
N LEU A 520 -1.92 -17.53 -19.57
CA LEU A 520 -2.15 -16.65 -20.72
C LEU A 520 -0.89 -15.90 -21.20
N ALA A 521 0.15 -15.77 -20.38
CA ALA A 521 1.38 -15.09 -20.77
C ALA A 521 2.27 -15.97 -21.68
N GLU A 522 2.12 -17.29 -21.60
CA GLU A 522 2.89 -18.25 -22.40
C GLU A 522 2.10 -18.59 -23.67
N GLU A 523 2.63 -18.23 -24.85
CA GLU A 523 1.94 -18.43 -26.14
C GLU A 523 1.57 -19.90 -26.39
N GLU A 524 2.43 -20.84 -25.99
CA GLU A 524 2.18 -22.28 -26.20
C GLU A 524 1.01 -22.81 -25.37
N PHE A 525 0.66 -22.17 -24.25
CA PHE A 525 -0.51 -22.54 -23.45
C PHE A 525 -1.81 -21.89 -23.95
N LYS A 526 -1.73 -20.79 -24.72
CA LYS A 526 -2.94 -20.14 -25.26
C LYS A 526 -3.72 -21.04 -26.20
N GLU A 527 -3.02 -21.83 -27.03
CA GLU A 527 -3.68 -22.79 -27.93
C GLU A 527 -4.45 -23.87 -27.16
N ILE A 528 -3.97 -24.26 -25.97
CA ILE A 528 -4.63 -25.22 -25.09
C ILE A 528 -5.90 -24.62 -24.46
N ILE A 529 -5.88 -23.35 -24.04
CA ILE A 529 -7.06 -22.65 -23.49
C ILE A 529 -8.14 -22.46 -24.56
N LEU A 530 -7.75 -22.20 -25.80
CA LEU A 530 -8.67 -22.01 -26.92
C LEU A 530 -9.30 -23.33 -27.39
N TYR A 531 -8.70 -24.47 -27.07
CA TYR A 531 -9.27 -25.78 -27.32
C TYR A 531 -10.40 -26.07 -26.34
N ARG A 532 -11.65 -25.91 -26.81
CA ARG A 532 -12.83 -26.27 -26.02
C ARG A 532 -13.36 -27.65 -26.40
N PRO A 533 -13.56 -28.57 -25.45
CA PRO A 533 -14.48 -29.68 -25.66
C PRO A 533 -15.92 -29.15 -25.87
N ALA A 534 -16.81 -30.00 -26.37
CA ALA A 534 -18.17 -29.65 -26.77
C ALA A 534 -18.91 -28.79 -25.71
N LYS A 535 -19.75 -27.85 -26.16
CA LYS A 535 -20.54 -26.98 -25.27
C LYS A 535 -21.23 -27.84 -24.20
N PRO A 536 -21.07 -27.51 -22.91
CA PRO A 536 -21.69 -28.30 -21.86
C PRO A 536 -23.21 -28.32 -22.04
N LYS A 537 -23.79 -29.51 -21.98
CA LYS A 537 -25.25 -29.68 -22.06
C LYS A 537 -25.83 -29.24 -20.72
N ILE A 538 -26.50 -28.10 -20.72
CA ILE A 538 -27.29 -27.66 -19.56
C ILE A 538 -28.47 -28.60 -19.42
N ASP A 539 -28.62 -29.23 -18.24
CA ASP A 539 -29.83 -29.98 -17.91
C ASP A 539 -31.02 -29.00 -17.80
N PRO A 540 -32.04 -29.09 -18.67
CA PRO A 540 -33.19 -28.19 -18.66
C PRO A 540 -33.95 -28.21 -17.33
N SER A 541 -33.89 -29.31 -16.57
CA SER A 541 -34.57 -29.43 -15.27
C SER A 541 -34.03 -28.47 -14.20
N LEU A 542 -32.80 -27.96 -14.38
CA LEU A 542 -32.16 -27.01 -13.45
C LEU A 542 -32.63 -25.56 -13.64
N LEU A 543 -33.23 -25.23 -14.78
CA LEU A 543 -33.62 -23.86 -15.14
C LEU A 543 -35.02 -23.46 -14.63
N GLY A 544 -35.81 -24.42 -14.15
CA GLY A 544 -37.22 -24.19 -13.83
C GLY A 544 -38.09 -24.14 -15.10
N PRO A 545 -39.09 -23.23 -15.20
CA PRO A 545 -39.87 -23.06 -16.43
C PRO A 545 -38.98 -22.58 -17.59
N GLU A 546 -39.31 -22.97 -18.83
CA GLU A 546 -38.53 -22.56 -20.00
C GLU A 546 -38.38 -21.03 -20.06
N PRO A 547 -37.16 -20.51 -20.33
CA PRO A 547 -36.95 -19.08 -20.39
C PRO A 547 -37.73 -18.50 -21.58
N SER A 548 -38.51 -17.44 -21.36
CA SER A 548 -39.22 -16.72 -22.43
C SER A 548 -38.24 -16.23 -23.49
N LYS A 549 -37.02 -15.89 -23.07
CA LYS A 549 -35.97 -15.41 -23.97
C LYS A 549 -34.58 -15.88 -23.58
N ILE A 550 -33.77 -16.18 -24.59
CA ILE A 550 -32.35 -16.50 -24.43
C ILE A 550 -31.52 -15.42 -25.12
N ILE A 551 -30.61 -14.77 -24.39
CA ILE A 551 -29.61 -13.86 -24.94
C ILE A 551 -28.23 -14.49 -24.76
N SER A 552 -27.58 -14.83 -25.87
CA SER A 552 -26.17 -15.21 -25.86
C SER A 552 -25.30 -13.97 -25.98
N LEU A 553 -24.56 -13.65 -24.91
CA LEU A 553 -23.60 -12.56 -24.95
C LEU A 553 -22.36 -12.95 -25.75
N PRO A 554 -21.69 -11.97 -26.38
CA PRO A 554 -20.39 -12.19 -27.03
C PRO A 554 -19.41 -12.88 -26.08
N GLU A 555 -18.56 -13.71 -26.64
CA GLU A 555 -17.42 -14.26 -25.90
C GLU A 555 -16.23 -13.31 -25.98
N PHE A 556 -15.47 -13.20 -24.90
CA PHE A 556 -14.29 -12.33 -24.90
C PHE A 556 -13.21 -12.89 -25.82
N GLN A 557 -12.83 -12.11 -26.83
CA GLN A 557 -11.69 -12.40 -27.69
C GLN A 557 -10.44 -11.74 -27.10
N TYR A 558 -9.41 -12.51 -26.75
CA TYR A 558 -8.19 -12.01 -26.09
C TYR A 558 -7.39 -10.95 -26.86
N ARG A 559 -7.73 -10.69 -28.13
CA ARG A 559 -7.14 -9.63 -28.96
C ARG A 559 -7.89 -8.28 -28.82
N GLU A 560 -9.09 -8.29 -28.23
CA GLU A 560 -9.93 -7.11 -28.04
C GLU A 560 -9.71 -6.49 -26.65
N SER A 561 -9.96 -5.19 -26.52
CA SER A 561 -9.98 -4.52 -25.20
C SER A 561 -11.26 -4.83 -24.43
N TYR A 562 -11.17 -5.01 -23.11
CA TYR A 562 -12.33 -5.25 -22.24
C TYR A 562 -13.42 -4.17 -22.37
N ASN A 563 -13.04 -2.89 -22.49
CA ASN A 563 -13.99 -1.80 -22.66
C ASN A 563 -14.89 -1.96 -23.91
N VAL A 564 -14.36 -2.48 -25.02
CA VAL A 564 -15.18 -2.71 -26.22
C VAL A 564 -16.05 -3.95 -26.03
N TYR A 565 -15.48 -5.02 -25.49
CA TYR A 565 -16.19 -6.25 -25.14
C TYR A 565 -17.41 -5.99 -24.23
N GLU A 566 -17.21 -5.29 -23.11
CA GLU A 566 -18.26 -4.96 -22.14
C GLU A 566 -19.38 -4.14 -22.76
N LYS A 567 -19.05 -3.17 -23.62
CA LYS A 567 -20.03 -2.36 -24.36
C LYS A 567 -20.82 -3.19 -25.35
N ASN A 568 -20.19 -4.14 -26.03
CA ASN A 568 -20.86 -5.06 -26.94
C ASN A 568 -21.83 -5.99 -26.18
N CYS A 569 -21.39 -6.55 -25.05
CA CYS A 569 -22.25 -7.34 -24.16
C CYS A 569 -23.44 -6.52 -23.65
N PHE A 570 -23.20 -5.31 -23.17
CA PHE A 570 -24.25 -4.45 -22.66
C PHE A 570 -25.25 -4.04 -23.77
N LYS A 571 -24.77 -3.76 -24.98
CA LYS A 571 -25.65 -3.46 -26.13
C LYS A 571 -26.53 -4.66 -26.50
N ALA A 572 -25.97 -5.87 -26.51
CA ALA A 572 -26.73 -7.09 -26.77
C ALA A 572 -27.79 -7.33 -25.69
N LEU A 573 -27.43 -7.16 -24.41
CA LEU A 573 -28.36 -7.23 -23.29
C LEU A 573 -29.49 -6.21 -23.42
N LEU A 574 -29.19 -4.93 -23.64
CA LEU A 574 -30.19 -3.87 -23.75
C LEU A 574 -31.16 -4.11 -24.91
N ASN A 575 -30.65 -4.56 -26.06
CA ASN A 575 -31.52 -4.89 -27.19
C ASN A 575 -32.46 -6.04 -26.85
N GLY A 576 -31.96 -7.09 -26.21
CA GLY A 576 -32.78 -8.21 -25.81
C GLY A 576 -33.80 -7.86 -24.71
N MET A 577 -33.44 -6.97 -23.78
CA MET A 577 -34.33 -6.44 -22.72
C MET A 577 -35.46 -5.56 -23.27
N LYS A 578 -35.22 -4.77 -24.33
CA LYS A 578 -36.26 -3.90 -24.94
C LYS A 578 -37.44 -4.66 -25.54
N GLU A 579 -37.19 -5.90 -25.90
CA GLU A 579 -38.17 -6.81 -26.50
C GLU A 579 -38.86 -7.70 -25.44
N LEU A 580 -38.50 -7.56 -24.16
CA LEU A 580 -39.05 -8.33 -23.06
C LEU A 580 -40.34 -7.67 -22.54
N LEU A 581 -41.38 -8.47 -22.29
CA LEU A 581 -42.64 -8.02 -21.69
C LEU A 581 -42.66 -8.26 -20.17
N ASP A 582 -43.51 -7.52 -19.46
CA ASP A 582 -43.69 -7.70 -18.02
C ASP A 582 -44.15 -9.13 -17.70
N GLY A 583 -43.44 -9.80 -16.78
CA GLY A 583 -43.69 -11.19 -16.38
C GLY A 583 -42.90 -12.24 -17.16
N GLU A 584 -42.14 -11.86 -18.19
CA GLU A 584 -41.28 -12.78 -18.94
C GLU A 584 -39.94 -13.06 -18.24
N SER A 585 -39.39 -14.25 -18.49
CA SER A 585 -38.11 -14.70 -17.96
C SER A 585 -37.00 -14.63 -19.01
N ILE A 586 -35.77 -14.40 -18.56
CA ILE A 586 -34.60 -14.29 -19.44
C ILE A 586 -33.45 -15.19 -18.99
N LEU A 587 -32.82 -15.86 -19.96
CA LEU A 587 -31.57 -16.60 -19.76
C LEU A 587 -30.43 -15.87 -20.46
N LEU A 588 -29.46 -15.41 -19.68
CA LEU A 588 -28.22 -14.81 -20.19
C LEU A 588 -27.13 -15.88 -20.28
N GLN A 589 -26.65 -16.17 -21.49
CA GLN A 589 -25.52 -17.06 -21.70
C GLN A 589 -24.23 -16.26 -21.85
N ASN A 590 -23.10 -16.84 -21.43
CA ASN A 590 -21.76 -16.26 -21.51
C ASN A 590 -21.59 -14.93 -20.73
N PHE A 591 -22.34 -14.76 -19.64
CA PHE A 591 -22.21 -13.56 -18.81
C PHE A 591 -20.89 -13.59 -18.01
N ASN A 592 -20.02 -12.62 -18.26
CA ASN A 592 -18.73 -12.51 -17.61
C ASN A 592 -18.83 -11.67 -16.33
N THR A 593 -18.58 -12.26 -15.16
CA THR A 593 -18.64 -11.58 -13.84
C THR A 593 -17.28 -11.13 -13.32
N LEU A 594 -16.27 -11.00 -14.18
CA LEU A 594 -14.93 -10.59 -13.77
C LEU A 594 -14.85 -9.09 -13.47
N THR A 595 -15.77 -8.27 -13.99
CA THR A 595 -15.66 -6.81 -13.92
C THR A 595 -16.75 -6.16 -13.07
N HIS A 596 -16.40 -5.04 -12.44
CA HIS A 596 -17.32 -4.22 -11.67
C HIS A 596 -18.45 -3.69 -12.54
N PHE A 597 -18.17 -3.37 -13.80
CA PHE A 597 -19.20 -2.94 -14.76
C PHE A 597 -20.26 -4.03 -14.97
N ASN A 598 -19.84 -5.25 -15.31
CA ASN A 598 -20.77 -6.36 -15.54
C ASN A 598 -21.51 -6.77 -14.26
N VAL A 599 -20.83 -6.79 -13.12
CA VAL A 599 -21.47 -7.12 -11.83
C VAL A 599 -22.46 -6.03 -11.39
N SER A 600 -22.18 -4.75 -11.69
CA SER A 600 -23.13 -3.66 -11.44
C SER A 600 -24.38 -3.80 -12.30
N ILE A 601 -24.24 -4.21 -13.56
CA ILE A 601 -25.38 -4.53 -14.42
C ILE A 601 -26.18 -5.68 -13.82
N LEU A 602 -25.53 -6.78 -13.42
CA LEU A 602 -26.20 -7.91 -12.78
C LEU A 602 -26.93 -7.50 -11.51
N TYR A 603 -26.34 -6.63 -10.69
CA TYR A 603 -26.97 -6.08 -9.49
C TYR A 603 -28.22 -5.26 -9.81
N ILE A 604 -28.14 -4.37 -10.82
CA ILE A 604 -29.29 -3.58 -11.28
C ILE A 604 -30.41 -4.50 -11.78
N LEU A 605 -30.08 -5.50 -12.61
CA LEU A 605 -31.06 -6.48 -13.09
C LEU A 605 -31.74 -7.20 -11.93
N SER A 606 -30.97 -7.61 -10.92
CA SER A 606 -31.45 -8.40 -9.78
C SER A 606 -32.28 -7.58 -8.78
N LYS A 607 -32.01 -6.28 -8.64
CA LYS A 607 -32.68 -5.43 -7.65
C LYS A 607 -33.82 -4.59 -8.23
N ALA A 608 -33.76 -4.25 -9.52
CA ALA A 608 -34.71 -3.33 -10.14
C ALA A 608 -35.51 -3.93 -11.30
N CYS A 609 -35.02 -4.97 -11.99
CA CYS A 609 -35.65 -5.47 -13.20
C CYS A 609 -36.39 -6.80 -13.03
N PHE A 610 -35.88 -7.70 -12.18
CA PHE A 610 -36.41 -9.06 -12.04
C PHE A 610 -36.72 -9.39 -10.58
N GLU A 611 -37.86 -10.05 -10.34
CA GLU A 611 -38.25 -10.52 -9.00
C GLU A 611 -37.29 -11.59 -8.45
N LYS A 612 -36.74 -12.41 -9.35
CA LYS A 612 -35.85 -13.52 -9.02
C LYS A 612 -34.75 -13.63 -10.07
N THR A 613 -33.52 -13.76 -9.60
CA THR A 613 -32.33 -13.95 -10.44
C THR A 613 -31.54 -15.15 -9.95
N GLY A 614 -31.05 -15.99 -10.87
CA GLY A 614 -30.26 -17.17 -10.54
C GLY A 614 -28.98 -17.23 -11.35
N SER A 615 -27.94 -17.79 -10.75
CA SER A 615 -26.68 -18.09 -11.46
C SER A 615 -26.54 -19.59 -11.60
N LEU A 616 -26.41 -20.05 -12.84
CA LEU A 616 -26.11 -21.43 -13.20
C LEU A 616 -24.66 -21.50 -13.69
N LEU A 617 -23.84 -22.35 -13.08
CA LEU A 617 -22.57 -22.74 -13.71
C LEU A 617 -22.79 -24.00 -14.51
N ALA A 618 -22.53 -23.93 -15.81
CA ALA A 618 -22.42 -25.14 -16.61
C ALA A 618 -21.06 -25.79 -16.31
N GLU A 619 -21.06 -27.00 -15.75
CA GLU A 619 -19.84 -27.80 -15.60
C GLU A 619 -19.23 -28.02 -17.00
N VAL A 620 -17.94 -27.72 -17.16
CA VAL A 620 -17.16 -27.97 -18.39
C VAL A 620 -16.44 -29.29 -18.29
#